data_AF-A0A699SY71-F1
#
_entry.id   AF-A0A699SY71-F1
#
_cell.length_a   1.000
_cell.length_b   1.000
_cell.length_c   1.000
_cell.angle_alpha   90.00
_cell.angle_beta   90.00
_cell.angle_gamma   90.00
#
_symmetry.space_group_name_H-M   'P 1'
#
loop_
_entity.id
_entity.type
_entity.pdbx_description
1 polymer ?
#
loop_
_entity_poly.entity_id
_entity_poly.type
_entity_poly.pdbx_seq_one_letter_code
_entity_poly.pdbx_strand_id
1 'polypeptide(L)'
;PFVALQNSHWRQAMLDEYNALIKNGTRILVPKPAGVNMVRSMWLFKHKFHANGTLSCYKARLVANGSSQQQGIDVDETFSPVVKPATIRTVLSLAVSRKWPIHHLDVKNAFLNSNLSETVYMHQPPGFTDPQHPNHVCLL
;
A
#
# COMPACT_ATOMS: atom_id res chain seq x y z
N PRO A 1 -3.06 0.32 -16.99
CA PRO A 1 -1.84 1.06 -16.58
C PRO A 1 -1.19 1.91 -17.68
N PHE A 2 -0.99 1.40 -18.90
CA PHE A 2 -0.31 2.15 -19.97
C PHE A 2 -0.99 3.47 -20.35
N VAL A 3 -2.34 3.50 -20.38
CA VAL A 3 -3.10 4.75 -20.58
C VAL A 3 -2.90 5.74 -19.43
N ALA A 4 -2.76 5.25 -18.20
CA ALA A 4 -2.51 6.11 -17.03
C ALA A 4 -1.10 6.72 -17.07
N LEU A 5 -0.10 6.00 -17.58
CA LEU A 5 1.27 6.52 -17.75
C LEU A 5 1.37 7.65 -18.80
N GLN A 6 0.44 7.69 -19.75
CA GLN A 6 0.36 8.76 -20.76
C GLN A 6 -0.21 10.06 -20.19
N ASN A 7 -0.94 10.00 -19.07
CA ASN A 7 -1.43 11.18 -18.36
C ASN A 7 -0.41 11.62 -17.30
N SER A 8 0.05 12.87 -17.38
CA SER A 8 1.08 13.41 -16.49
C SER A 8 0.70 13.34 -15.01
N HIS A 9 -0.56 13.61 -14.66
CA HIS A 9 -1.02 13.58 -13.28
C HIS A 9 -1.09 12.16 -12.71
N TRP A 10 -1.57 11.20 -13.50
CA TRP A 10 -1.55 9.79 -13.09
C TRP A 10 -0.15 9.24 -12.97
N ARG A 11 0.73 9.56 -13.93
CA ARG A 11 2.14 9.19 -13.89
C ARG A 11 2.85 9.73 -12.65
N GLN A 12 2.61 11.01 -12.31
CA GLN A 12 3.17 11.60 -11.09
C GLN A 12 2.67 10.89 -9.83
N ALA A 13 1.37 10.61 -9.74
CA ALA A 13 0.81 9.90 -8.59
C ALA A 13 1.39 8.47 -8.46
N MET A 14 1.66 7.78 -9.57
CA MET A 14 2.33 6.48 -9.57
C MET A 14 3.79 6.59 -9.12
N LEU A 15 4.52 7.61 -9.60
CA LEU A 15 5.90 7.90 -9.19
C LEU A 15 6.00 8.19 -7.69
N ASP A 16 5.09 9.00 -7.15
CA ASP A 16 5.09 9.35 -5.73
C ASP A 16 4.90 8.12 -4.85
N GLU A 17 3.95 7.24 -5.19
CA GLU A 17 3.73 5.97 -4.49
C GLU A 17 4.95 5.04 -4.62
N TYR A 18 5.48 4.89 -5.83
CA TYR A 18 6.63 4.04 -6.11
C TYR A 18 7.87 4.47 -5.33
N ASN A 19 8.16 5.77 -5.32
CA ASN A 19 9.29 6.34 -4.61
C ASN A 19 9.12 6.24 -3.10
N ALA A 20 7.88 6.33 -2.58
CA ALA A 20 7.61 6.11 -1.16
C ALA A 20 7.96 4.69 -0.72
N LEU A 21 7.66 3.68 -1.53
CA LEU A 21 8.03 2.28 -1.26
C LEU A 21 9.56 2.09 -1.23
N ILE A 22 10.27 2.66 -2.19
CA ILE A 22 11.74 2.60 -2.24
C ILE A 22 12.33 3.31 -1.01
N LYS A 23 11.86 4.51 -0.71
CA LYS A 23 12.36 5.31 0.42
C LYS A 23 12.17 4.61 1.76
N ASN A 24 11.06 3.90 1.93
CA ASN A 24 10.77 3.16 3.15
C ASN A 24 11.47 1.80 3.22
N GLY A 25 12.21 1.38 2.18
CA GLY A 25 12.89 0.08 2.13
C GLY A 25 11.93 -1.11 2.08
N THR A 26 10.64 -0.90 1.81
CA THR A 26 9.61 -1.96 1.77
C THR A 26 9.65 -2.79 0.50
N ARG A 27 10.67 -2.61 -0.33
CA ARG A 27 10.87 -3.37 -1.56
C ARG A 27 12.35 -3.56 -1.82
N ILE A 28 12.75 -4.82 -1.92
CA ILE A 28 14.09 -5.21 -2.38
C ILE A 28 13.93 -5.94 -3.72
N LEU A 29 14.71 -5.54 -4.72
CA LEU A 29 14.71 -6.21 -6.02
C LEU A 29 15.65 -7.41 -5.96
N VAL A 30 15.12 -8.62 -6.14
CA VAL A 30 15.88 -9.88 -6.01
C VAL A 30 15.68 -10.78 -7.24
N PRO A 31 16.63 -11.67 -7.56
CA PRO A 31 16.41 -12.71 -8.56
C PRO A 31 15.17 -13.53 -8.22
N LYS A 32 14.38 -13.91 -9.25
CA LYS A 32 13.18 -14.71 -9.05
C LYS A 32 13.55 -16.08 -8.44
N PRO A 33 13.02 -16.44 -7.25
CA PRO A 33 13.25 -17.76 -6.68
C PRO A 33 12.53 -18.85 -7.49
N ALA A 34 13.06 -20.07 -7.47
CA ALA A 34 12.39 -21.22 -8.05
C ALA A 34 11.29 -21.74 -7.10
N GLY A 35 10.12 -22.09 -7.65
CA GLY A 35 9.05 -22.77 -6.89
C GLY A 35 8.26 -21.92 -5.90
N VAL A 36 8.47 -20.60 -5.84
CA VAL A 36 7.68 -19.71 -4.95
C VAL A 36 6.39 -19.23 -5.63
N ASN A 37 5.32 -19.09 -4.83
CA ASN A 37 4.13 -18.40 -5.29
C ASN A 37 4.45 -16.91 -5.46
N MET A 38 4.08 -16.36 -6.61
CA MET A 38 4.39 -15.00 -6.98
C MET A 38 3.12 -14.19 -7.06
N VAL A 39 3.02 -13.19 -6.19
CA VAL A 39 1.85 -12.33 -6.11
C VAL A 39 1.89 -11.30 -7.25
N ARG A 40 0.77 -11.10 -7.92
CA ARG A 40 0.66 -10.09 -8.98
C ARG A 40 0.65 -8.69 -8.37
N SER A 41 1.40 -7.77 -8.94
CA SER A 41 1.29 -6.34 -8.59
C SER A 41 0.23 -5.66 -9.46
N MET A 42 -0.59 -4.79 -8.87
CA MET A 42 -1.62 -4.03 -9.58
C MET A 42 -1.67 -2.57 -9.13
N TRP A 43 -2.06 -1.67 -10.04
CA TRP A 43 -2.31 -0.27 -9.74
C TRP A 43 -3.80 0.00 -9.54
N LEU A 44 -4.16 0.62 -8.42
CA LEU A 44 -5.50 1.14 -8.15
C LEU A 44 -5.50 2.66 -8.33
N PHE A 45 -6.46 3.17 -9.09
CA PHE A 45 -6.57 4.59 -9.42
C PHE A 45 -7.87 5.16 -8.86
N LYS A 46 -7.79 6.33 -8.23
CA LYS A 46 -8.97 7.04 -7.73
C LYS A 46 -8.77 8.55 -7.81
N HIS A 47 -9.74 9.26 -8.38
CA HIS A 47 -9.84 10.70 -8.20
C HIS A 47 -10.39 10.99 -6.80
N LYS A 48 -9.75 11.92 -6.09
CA LYS A 48 -10.30 12.49 -4.87
C LYS A 48 -10.85 13.87 -5.18
N PHE A 49 -11.98 14.18 -4.54
CA PHE A 49 -12.68 15.46 -4.71
C PHE A 49 -12.81 16.15 -3.35
N HIS A 50 -12.82 17.47 -3.37
CA HIS A 50 -13.17 18.29 -2.23
C HIS A 50 -14.69 18.22 -1.96
N ALA A 51 -15.13 18.70 -0.79
CA ALA A 51 -16.55 18.70 -0.43
C ALA A 51 -17.43 19.51 -1.40
N ASN A 52 -16.85 20.52 -2.07
CA ASN A 52 -17.50 21.32 -3.11
C ASN A 52 -17.48 20.65 -4.50
N GLY A 53 -16.99 19.41 -4.61
CA GLY A 53 -16.96 18.63 -5.85
C GLY A 53 -15.77 18.91 -6.77
N THR A 54 -14.88 19.86 -6.46
CA THR A 54 -13.69 20.10 -7.29
C THR A 54 -12.64 19.00 -7.11
N LEU A 55 -11.88 18.71 -8.16
CA LEU A 55 -10.83 17.69 -8.13
C LEU A 55 -9.73 18.10 -7.15
N SER A 56 -9.50 17.29 -6.12
CA SER A 56 -8.47 17.54 -5.12
C SER A 56 -7.14 16.93 -5.53
N CYS A 57 -7.13 15.66 -5.94
CA CYS A 57 -5.93 14.98 -6.39
C CYS A 57 -6.19 13.68 -7.15
N TYR A 58 -5.20 13.30 -7.95
CA TYR A 58 -5.04 11.98 -8.53
C TYR A 58 -4.38 11.06 -7.49
N LYS A 59 -5.01 9.93 -7.17
CA LYS A 59 -4.47 8.95 -6.22
C LYS A 59 -4.22 7.61 -6.90
N ALA A 60 -2.95 7.25 -7.05
CA ALA A 60 -2.53 5.92 -7.43
C ALA A 60 -2.10 5.15 -6.17
N ARG A 61 -2.34 3.84 -6.15
CA ARG A 61 -1.83 2.92 -5.12
C ARG A 61 -1.31 1.67 -5.78
N LEU A 62 -0.12 1.24 -5.36
CA LEU A 62 0.41 -0.06 -5.74
C LEU A 62 -0.06 -1.09 -4.72
N VAL A 63 -0.63 -2.19 -5.20
CA VAL A 63 -1.11 -3.28 -4.33
C VAL A 63 -0.60 -4.62 -4.81
N ALA A 64 -0.29 -5.49 -3.85
CA ALA A 64 -0.14 -6.91 -4.09
C ALA A 64 -1.55 -7.51 -4.22
N ASN A 65 -1.83 -8.16 -5.35
CA ASN A 65 -3.09 -8.83 -5.60
C ASN A 65 -3.04 -10.25 -5.00
N GLY A 66 -3.47 -10.36 -3.74
CA GLY A 66 -3.53 -11.62 -3.00
C GLY A 66 -4.55 -12.63 -3.53
N SER A 67 -5.25 -12.37 -4.64
CA SER A 67 -6.19 -13.35 -5.24
C SER A 67 -5.52 -14.67 -5.64
N SER A 68 -4.19 -14.69 -5.76
CA SER A 68 -3.40 -15.89 -6.05
C SER A 68 -2.83 -16.57 -4.80
N GLN A 69 -3.04 -16.01 -3.60
CA GLN A 69 -2.58 -16.60 -2.35
C GLN A 69 -3.57 -17.66 -1.86
N GLN A 70 -3.05 -18.76 -1.32
CA GLN A 70 -3.86 -19.83 -0.74
C GLN A 70 -3.77 -19.80 0.78
N GLN A 71 -4.93 -19.85 1.45
CA GLN A 71 -5.00 -19.86 2.91
C GLN A 71 -4.36 -21.14 3.47
N GLY A 72 -3.50 -21.00 4.49
CA GLY A 72 -2.74 -22.11 5.08
C GLY A 72 -1.53 -22.57 4.27
N ILE A 73 -1.20 -21.87 3.18
CA ILE A 73 0.02 -22.07 2.39
C ILE A 73 0.79 -20.75 2.29
N ASP A 74 0.14 -19.69 1.81
CA ASP A 74 0.75 -18.38 1.55
C ASP A 74 0.29 -17.29 2.53
N VAL A 75 -0.77 -17.54 3.30
CA VAL A 75 -1.34 -16.60 4.28
C VAL A 75 -1.92 -17.39 5.45
N ASP A 76 -1.43 -17.12 6.66
CA ASP A 76 -1.94 -17.72 7.90
C ASP A 76 -3.10 -16.91 8.49
N GLU A 77 -3.02 -15.58 8.42
CA GLU A 77 -4.05 -14.67 8.93
C GLU A 77 -4.41 -13.57 7.91
N THR A 78 -5.71 -13.31 7.73
CA THR A 78 -6.22 -12.25 6.82
C THR A 78 -6.65 -10.98 7.55
N PHE A 79 -6.46 -10.92 8.87
CA PHE A 79 -6.93 -9.81 9.70
C PHE A 79 -5.89 -8.71 9.82
N SER A 80 -6.27 -7.48 9.47
CA SER A 80 -5.49 -6.30 9.84
C SER A 80 -5.80 -5.95 11.31
N PRO A 81 -4.81 -5.62 12.14
CA PRO A 81 -5.03 -5.21 13.53
C PRO A 81 -5.69 -3.83 13.58
N VAL A 82 -7.01 -3.79 13.44
CA VAL A 82 -7.81 -2.56 13.51
C VAL A 82 -8.40 -2.42 14.91
N VAL A 83 -8.14 -1.29 15.56
CA VAL A 83 -8.75 -0.97 16.85
C VAL A 83 -10.27 -0.90 16.71
N LYS A 84 -10.99 -1.52 17.66
CA LYS A 84 -12.45 -1.56 17.62
C LYS A 84 -13.04 -0.15 17.82
N PRO A 85 -14.09 0.24 17.09
CA PRO A 85 -14.74 1.55 17.28
C PRO A 85 -15.23 1.80 18.71
N ALA A 86 -15.61 0.76 19.45
CA ALA A 86 -15.99 0.87 20.86
C ALA A 86 -14.83 1.34 21.75
N THR A 87 -13.61 0.86 21.49
CA THR A 87 -12.40 1.28 22.21
C THR A 87 -12.10 2.75 21.93
N ILE A 88 -12.15 3.17 20.65
CA ILE A 88 -11.98 4.59 20.27
C ILE A 88 -12.98 5.47 21.02
N ARG A 89 -14.28 5.12 20.97
CA ARG A 89 -15.33 5.88 21.65
C ARG A 89 -15.08 5.97 23.15
N THR A 90 -14.67 4.88 23.78
CA THR A 90 -14.39 4.85 25.22
C THR A 90 -13.27 5.81 25.61
N VAL A 91 -12.15 5.79 24.87
CA VAL A 91 -11.02 6.71 25.10
C VAL A 91 -11.43 8.17 24.88
N LEU A 92 -12.18 8.44 23.81
CA LEU A 92 -12.67 9.80 23.53
C LEU A 92 -13.66 10.29 24.60
N SER A 93 -14.61 9.45 25.04
CA SER A 93 -15.54 9.79 26.12
C SER A 93 -14.81 10.11 27.42
N LEU A 94 -13.76 9.35 27.75
CA LEU A 94 -12.93 9.60 28.92
C LEU A 94 -12.20 10.95 28.80
N ALA A 95 -11.54 11.21 27.66
CA ALA A 95 -10.83 12.47 27.43
C ALA A 95 -11.78 13.68 27.54
N VAL A 96 -12.98 13.61 26.95
CA VAL A 96 -13.99 14.67 27.06
C VAL A 96 -14.45 14.85 28.52
N SER A 97 -14.74 13.77 29.24
CA SER A 97 -15.18 13.84 30.64
C SER A 97 -14.14 14.49 31.57
N ARG A 98 -12.86 14.33 31.23
CA ARG A 98 -11.73 14.88 31.99
C ARG A 98 -11.21 16.21 31.43
N LYS A 99 -11.85 16.75 30.38
CA LYS A 99 -11.42 17.97 29.66
C LYS A 99 -9.97 17.89 29.16
N TRP A 100 -9.54 16.71 28.73
CA TRP A 100 -8.20 16.52 28.18
C TRP A 100 -8.13 17.02 26.74
N PRO A 101 -7.03 17.68 26.34
CA PRO A 101 -6.80 18.03 24.95
C PRO A 101 -6.64 16.78 24.09
N ILE A 102 -7.25 16.79 22.90
CA ILE A 102 -7.16 15.71 21.93
C ILE A 102 -6.46 16.24 20.68
N HIS A 103 -5.41 15.55 20.26
CA HIS A 103 -4.70 15.82 19.02
C HIS A 103 -4.88 14.64 18.06
N HIS A 104 -5.11 14.92 16.78
CA HIS A 104 -5.26 13.91 15.75
C HIS A 104 -4.07 13.99 14.79
N LEU A 105 -3.42 12.84 14.55
CA LEU A 105 -2.35 12.66 13.59
C LEU A 105 -2.76 11.61 12.57
N ASP A 106 -2.74 11.97 11.28
CA ASP A 106 -2.89 11.02 10.17
C ASP A 106 -1.50 10.71 9.59
N VAL A 107 -1.06 9.47 9.73
CA VAL A 107 0.25 9.03 9.25
C VAL A 107 0.12 8.55 7.82
N LYS A 108 0.83 9.23 6.90
CA LYS A 108 0.91 8.79 5.50
C LYS A 108 1.59 7.41 5.43
N ASN A 109 1.00 6.53 4.65
CA ASN A 109 1.52 5.18 4.38
C ASN A 109 1.73 4.33 5.63
N ALA A 110 0.80 4.40 6.60
CA ALA A 110 0.88 3.65 7.85
C ALA A 110 1.21 2.14 7.65
N PHE A 111 0.65 1.49 6.62
CA PHE A 111 0.95 0.08 6.29
C PHE A 111 2.41 -0.19 5.90
N LEU A 112 3.14 0.81 5.41
CA LEU A 112 4.56 0.65 5.07
C LEU A 112 5.48 0.74 6.30
N ASN A 113 4.93 1.05 7.48
CA ASN A 113 5.69 1.13 8.73
C ASN A 113 5.53 -0.12 9.61
N SER A 114 4.72 -1.09 9.18
CA SER A 114 4.59 -2.38 9.86
C SER A 114 5.48 -3.42 9.18
N ASN A 115 6.15 -4.24 9.98
CA ASN A 115 6.89 -5.39 9.46
C ASN A 115 5.90 -6.48 9.01
N LEU A 116 6.20 -7.11 7.89
CA LEU A 116 5.51 -8.31 7.43
C LEU A 116 6.14 -9.53 8.12
N SER A 117 5.32 -10.42 8.69
CA SER A 117 5.80 -11.68 9.29
C SER A 117 6.09 -12.75 8.22
N GLU A 118 5.43 -12.64 7.08
CA GLU A 118 5.53 -13.57 5.96
C GLU A 118 6.46 -13.02 4.87
N THR A 119 7.12 -13.91 4.13
CA THR A 119 7.93 -13.51 2.97
C THR A 119 7.06 -13.48 1.72
N VAL A 120 6.86 -12.30 1.14
CA VAL A 120 6.02 -12.15 -0.06
C VAL A 120 6.85 -11.73 -1.26
N TYR A 121 6.83 -12.57 -2.29
CA TYR A 121 7.39 -12.24 -3.61
C TYR A 121 6.30 -11.67 -4.51
N MET A 122 6.52 -10.47 -5.02
CA MET A 122 5.58 -9.78 -5.90
C MET A 122 6.25 -9.45 -7.24
N HIS A 123 5.50 -9.56 -8.34
CA HIS A 123 5.93 -9.05 -9.64
C HIS A 123 6.31 -7.57 -9.60
N GLN A 124 7.20 -7.15 -10.52
CA GLN A 124 7.51 -5.73 -10.66
C GLN A 124 6.27 -4.94 -11.11
N PRO A 125 6.08 -3.70 -10.60
CA PRO A 125 4.89 -2.93 -10.92
C PRO A 125 4.80 -2.63 -12.41
N PRO A 126 3.64 -2.79 -13.05
CA PRO A 126 3.47 -2.46 -14.46
C PRO A 126 3.85 -1.00 -14.72
N GLY A 127 4.78 -0.77 -15.66
CA GLY A 127 5.31 0.56 -15.97
C GLY A 127 6.56 0.98 -15.19
N PHE A 128 7.00 0.17 -14.23
CA PHE A 128 8.17 0.42 -13.38
C PHE A 128 9.06 -0.84 -13.27
N THR A 129 9.12 -1.62 -14.35
CA THR A 129 10.05 -2.75 -14.47
C THR A 129 11.47 -2.24 -14.66
N ASP A 130 12.41 -2.80 -13.91
CA ASP A 130 13.83 -2.51 -14.05
C ASP A 130 14.35 -2.99 -15.43
N PRO A 131 14.90 -2.11 -16.28
CA PRO A 131 15.39 -2.49 -17.60
C PRO A 131 16.62 -3.41 -17.57
N GLN A 132 17.46 -3.33 -16.55
CA GLN A 132 18.64 -4.16 -16.39
C GLN A 132 18.27 -5.54 -15.81
N HIS A 133 17.23 -5.58 -14.99
CA HIS A 133 16.78 -6.78 -14.30
C HIS A 133 15.28 -7.08 -14.56
N PRO A 134 14.88 -7.35 -15.82
CA PRO A 134 13.47 -7.49 -16.17
C PRO A 134 12.79 -8.71 -15.52
N ASN A 135 13.57 -9.74 -15.19
CA ASN A 135 13.09 -10.99 -14.60
C ASN A 135 13.17 -11.02 -13.06
N HIS A 136 13.69 -9.96 -12.43
CA HIS A 136 13.72 -9.87 -10.97
C HIS A 136 12.32 -9.60 -10.41
N VAL A 137 12.16 -9.91 -9.13
CA VAL A 137 10.91 -9.75 -8.38
C VAL A 137 11.11 -8.83 -7.18
N CYS A 138 10.01 -8.28 -6.70
CA CYS A 138 9.96 -7.50 -5.48
C CYS A 138 9.85 -8.45 -4.29
N LEU A 139 10.80 -8.41 -3.37
CA LEU A 139 10.63 -8.93 -2.03
C LEU A 139 10.03 -7.81 -1.16
N LEU A 140 8.88 -8.09 -0.55
CA LEU A 140 8.13 -7.18 0.35
C LEU A 140 8.43 -7.50 1.81
#